data_AF-A0A1F3SH68-F1
#
_entry.id   AF-A0A1F3SH68-F1
#
_cell.length_a   1.000
_cell.length_b   1.000
_cell.length_c   1.000
_cell.angle_alpha   90.00
_cell.angle_beta   90.00
_cell.angle_gamma   90.00
#
_symmetry.space_group_name_H-M   'P 1'
#
loop_
_entity.id
_entity.type
_entity.pdbx_description
1 polymer ?
#
loop_
_entity_poly.entity_id
_entity_poly.type
_entity_poly.pdbx_seq_one_letter_code
_entity_poly.pdbx_strand_id
1 'polypeptide(L)'
;MLQRSLGAGAVECYSRLHMQCLSEDAHFTYRFDDTLSVDTTPRGRRKGLATRAGTFYFLKDSLGTITDIADEAGPLVQHYVYSSFGKSLTIKDQNGNDVRK
;
A
#
# COMPACT_ATOMS: atom_id res chain seq x y z
N MET A 1 37.53 17.37 27.32
CA MET A 1 38.40 16.24 26.98
C MET A 1 37.84 14.99 27.64
N LEU A 2 37.09 14.18 26.89
CA LEU A 2 37.01 12.73 27.12
C LEU A 2 36.41 12.10 25.84
N GLN A 3 37.30 11.66 24.95
CA GLN A 3 36.98 10.88 23.76
C GLN A 3 36.56 9.46 24.19
N ARG A 4 35.45 8.95 23.65
CA ARG A 4 35.28 7.51 23.43
C ARG A 4 35.12 7.29 21.92
N SER A 5 36.13 6.64 21.37
CA SER A 5 36.14 6.08 20.02
C SER A 5 35.05 5.03 19.89
N LEU A 6 34.10 5.23 18.98
CA LEU A 6 33.34 4.12 18.41
C LEU A 6 33.64 4.05 16.92
N GLY A 7 34.17 2.89 16.54
CA GLY A 7 34.60 2.56 15.20
C GLY A 7 33.47 2.61 14.19
N ALA A 8 33.88 2.84 12.96
CA ALA A 8 33.07 2.87 11.76
C ALA A 8 32.17 1.63 11.61
N GLY A 9 30.95 1.86 11.13
CA GLY A 9 30.12 0.80 10.55
C GLY A 9 28.76 0.62 11.19
N ALA A 10 27.92 1.67 11.21
CA ALA A 10 26.47 1.47 11.25
C ALA A 10 25.81 2.60 10.48
N VAL A 11 25.22 2.22 9.35
CA VAL A 11 24.42 3.07 8.47
C VAL A 11 23.39 3.82 9.29
N GLU A 12 23.38 5.15 9.17
CA GLU A 12 22.35 6.02 9.73
C GLU A 12 20.97 5.59 9.19
N CYS A 13 20.23 4.82 9.99
CA CYS A 13 18.80 4.65 9.82
C CYS A 13 18.10 5.88 10.40
N TYR A 14 18.01 6.94 9.60
CA TYR A 14 17.06 8.01 9.87
C TYR A 14 15.64 7.50 9.60
N SER A 15 15.02 6.95 10.64
CA SER A 15 13.56 6.97 10.80
C SER A 15 13.27 7.38 12.24
N ARG A 16 13.27 8.70 12.46
CA ARG A 16 12.80 9.31 13.69
C ARG A 16 11.28 9.17 13.76
N LEU A 17 10.81 8.00 14.19
CA LEU A 17 9.48 7.80 14.73
C LEU A 17 9.65 7.00 16.02
N HIS A 18 9.97 7.73 17.09
CA HIS A 18 9.63 7.29 18.43
C HIS A 18 8.10 7.36 18.53
N MET A 19 7.43 6.26 18.25
CA MET A 19 6.06 6.04 18.67
C MET A 19 6.06 4.78 19.52
N GLN A 20 6.40 4.96 20.80
CA GLN A 20 6.06 3.97 21.82
C GLN A 20 4.55 4.04 22.01
N CYS A 21 3.82 3.10 21.43
CA CYS A 21 2.40 2.92 21.74
C CYS A 21 2.31 1.96 22.94
N LEU A 22 2.22 2.52 24.14
CA LEU A 22 1.73 1.82 25.32
C LEU A 22 0.23 2.05 25.39
N SER A 23 -0.57 1.18 24.78
CA SER A 23 -1.98 1.04 25.13
C SER A 23 -2.41 -0.38 24.79
N GLU A 24 -2.82 -1.14 25.81
CA GLU A 24 -3.26 -2.54 25.70
C GLU A 24 -4.55 -2.72 24.88
N ASP A 25 -5.20 -1.63 24.44
CA ASP A 25 -6.41 -1.66 23.59
C ASP A 25 -6.23 -0.80 22.33
N ALA A 26 -5.39 -1.25 21.39
CA ALA A 26 -5.33 -0.67 20.06
C ALA A 26 -6.53 -1.14 19.21
N HIS A 27 -7.70 -0.53 19.41
CA HIS A 27 -8.87 -0.77 18.57
C HIS A 27 -8.77 0.03 17.26
N PHE A 28 -8.26 -0.60 16.21
CA PHE A 28 -8.32 -0.05 14.85
C PHE A 28 -9.73 -0.26 14.27
N THR A 29 -10.59 0.75 14.40
CA THR A 29 -11.90 0.75 13.73
C THR A 29 -11.73 1.23 12.30
N TYR A 30 -11.25 0.36 11.42
CA TYR A 30 -11.25 0.66 9.99
C TYR A 30 -12.70 0.69 9.52
N ARG A 31 -13.21 1.88 9.23
CA ARG A 31 -14.54 2.02 8.67
C ARG A 31 -14.50 1.73 7.18
N PHE A 32 -15.67 1.39 6.66
CA PHE A 32 -15.85 1.19 5.23
C PHE A 32 -15.48 2.47 4.43
N ASP A 33 -15.75 3.66 5.00
CA ASP A 33 -15.47 4.96 4.39
C ASP A 33 -14.00 5.40 4.45
N ASP A 34 -13.13 4.64 5.14
CA ASP A 34 -11.70 4.96 5.17
C ASP A 34 -11.09 4.75 3.78
N THR A 35 -10.46 5.81 3.28
CA THR A 35 -9.69 5.78 2.05
C THR A 35 -8.41 4.97 2.29
N LEU A 36 -8.26 3.88 1.55
CA LEU A 36 -7.06 3.06 1.58
C LEU A 36 -6.08 3.57 0.53
N SER A 37 -4.84 3.82 0.92
CA SER A 37 -3.75 4.13 0.01
C SER A 37 -2.46 3.41 0.39
N VAL A 38 -1.57 3.25 -0.60
CA VAL A 38 -0.23 2.70 -0.39
C VAL A 38 0.80 3.50 -1.18
N ASP A 39 1.88 3.88 -0.49
CA ASP A 39 3.02 4.55 -1.11
C ASP A 39 4.13 3.55 -1.41
N THR A 40 4.39 3.35 -2.70
CA THR A 40 5.49 2.51 -3.13
C THR A 40 6.73 3.35 -3.40
N THR A 41 7.75 3.19 -2.58
CA THR A 41 9.05 3.83 -2.83
C THR A 41 9.85 3.14 -3.95
N PRO A 42 10.79 3.84 -4.62
CA PRO A 42 11.70 3.23 -5.59
C PRO A 42 12.50 2.05 -5.03
N ARG A 43 12.75 2.04 -3.71
CA ARG A 43 13.38 0.92 -2.99
C ARG A 43 12.47 -0.31 -2.93
N GLY A 44 11.16 -0.12 -2.72
CA GLY A 44 10.16 -1.18 -2.76
C GLY A 44 10.02 -1.82 -4.15
N ARG A 45 9.99 -0.99 -5.19
CA ARG A 45 9.99 -1.45 -6.59
C ARG A 45 11.22 -2.32 -6.91
N ARG A 46 12.41 -1.88 -6.52
CA ARG A 46 13.66 -2.64 -6.75
C ARG A 46 13.70 -3.99 -6.03
N LYS A 47 12.95 -4.15 -4.93
CA LYS A 47 12.77 -5.41 -4.22
C LYS A 47 11.68 -6.29 -4.82
N GLY A 48 11.02 -5.87 -5.89
CA GLY A 48 9.92 -6.60 -6.53
C GLY A 48 8.60 -6.55 -5.75
N LEU A 49 8.47 -5.66 -4.76
CA LEU A 49 7.22 -5.54 -3.97
C LEU A 49 6.10 -4.85 -4.74
N ALA A 50 6.43 -4.14 -5.80
CA ALA A 50 5.48 -3.45 -6.66
C ALA A 50 6.09 -3.21 -8.04
N THR A 51 5.23 -3.18 -9.06
CA THR A 51 5.63 -2.99 -10.46
C THR A 51 6.05 -1.54 -10.73
N ARG A 52 5.40 -0.56 -10.09
CA ARG A 52 5.65 0.88 -10.24
C ARG A 52 5.77 1.55 -8.87
N ALA A 53 6.63 2.57 -8.77
CA ALA A 53 6.73 3.43 -7.59
C ALA A 53 5.75 4.60 -7.75
N GLY A 54 5.10 5.01 -6.66
CA GLY A 54 4.02 5.99 -6.67
C GLY A 54 3.01 5.71 -5.55
N THR A 55 2.03 6.60 -5.41
CA THR A 55 0.91 6.46 -4.48
C THR A 55 -0.27 5.81 -5.19
N PHE A 56 -0.78 4.71 -4.65
CA PHE A 56 -1.96 4.03 -5.19
C PHE A 56 -3.12 4.11 -4.21
N TYR A 57 -4.31 4.34 -4.74
CA TYR A 57 -5.56 4.42 -4.00
C TYR A 57 -6.43 3.20 -4.30
N PHE A 58 -7.00 2.60 -3.27
CA PHE A 58 -7.93 1.48 -3.40
C PHE A 58 -9.36 1.99 -3.21
N LEU A 59 -10.15 1.88 -4.27
CA LEU A 59 -11.55 2.24 -4.26
C LEU A 59 -12.37 0.99 -3.94
N LYS A 60 -13.41 1.19 -3.12
CA LYS A 60 -14.24 0.10 -2.63
C LYS A 60 -15.68 0.28 -3.09
N ASP A 61 -16.38 -0.83 -3.30
CA ASP A 61 -17.84 -0.84 -3.44
C ASP A 61 -18.53 -0.72 -2.08
N SER A 62 -19.84 -0.47 -2.03
CA SER A 62 -20.61 -0.29 -0.79
C SER A 62 -20.51 -1.43 0.23
N LEU A 63 -19.96 -2.59 -0.14
CA LEU A 63 -19.80 -3.76 0.72
C LEU A 63 -18.40 -3.86 1.36
N GLY A 64 -17.44 -3.01 1.00
CA GLY A 64 -16.07 -3.12 1.52
C GLY A 64 -15.05 -3.72 0.58
N THR A 65 -15.47 -4.20 -0.58
CA THR A 65 -14.59 -4.92 -1.49
C THR A 65 -13.89 -3.97 -2.42
N ILE A 66 -12.60 -4.21 -2.69
CA ILE A 66 -11.79 -3.35 -3.56
C ILE A 66 -12.18 -3.62 -5.00
N THR A 67 -12.80 -2.65 -5.67
CA THR A 67 -13.17 -2.77 -7.09
C THR A 67 -12.13 -2.17 -8.00
N ASP A 68 -11.44 -1.12 -7.56
CA ASP A 68 -10.53 -0.37 -8.42
C ASP A 68 -9.27 0.04 -7.69
N ILE A 69 -8.18 0.10 -8.44
CA ILE A 69 -6.92 0.69 -8.02
C ILE A 69 -6.64 1.86 -8.94
N ALA A 70 -6.44 3.05 -8.37
CA ALA A 70 -6.06 4.25 -9.10
C ALA A 70 -4.64 4.70 -8.69
N ASP A 71 -3.92 5.31 -9.62
CA ASP A 71 -2.65 5.99 -9.31
C ASP A 71 -2.92 7.43 -8.85
N GLU A 72 -1.92 8.08 -8.26
CA GLU A 72 -1.92 9.48 -7.85
C GLU A 72 -2.34 10.45 -8.95
N ALA A 73 -2.00 10.12 -10.20
CA ALA A 73 -2.37 10.93 -11.35
C ALA A 73 -3.88 10.86 -11.69
N GLY A 74 -4.64 9.91 -11.12
CA GLY A 74 -6.06 9.70 -11.39
C GLY A 74 -6.44 8.58 -12.40
N PRO A 75 -5.56 8.08 -13.30
CA PRO A 75 -5.91 6.92 -14.13
C PRO A 75 -6.12 5.65 -13.31
N LEU A 76 -7.13 4.89 -13.72
CA LEU A 76 -7.40 3.56 -13.20
C LEU A 76 -6.27 2.62 -13.62
N VAL A 77 -5.60 1.98 -12.67
CA VAL A 77 -4.53 0.99 -12.90
C VAL A 77 -5.11 -0.38 -13.15
N GLN A 78 -6.14 -0.75 -12.39
CA GLN A 78 -6.71 -2.08 -12.42
C GLN A 78 -8.15 -2.06 -11.91
N HIS A 79 -9.02 -2.83 -12.56
CA HIS A 79 -10.41 -3.03 -12.17
C HIS A 79 -10.67 -4.51 -11.87
N TYR A 80 -11.31 -4.79 -10.75
CA TYR A 80 -11.69 -6.12 -10.32
C TYR A 80 -13.19 -6.31 -10.46
N VAL A 81 -13.58 -7.35 -11.19
CA VAL A 81 -14.98 -7.75 -11.34
C VAL A 81 -15.22 -8.97 -10.47
N TYR A 82 -16.18 -8.87 -9.55
CA TYR A 82 -16.58 -9.97 -8.68
C TYR A 82 -17.95 -10.53 -9.09
N SER A 83 -18.16 -11.81 -8.82
CA SER A 83 -19.48 -12.42 -8.89
C SER A 83 -20.33 -12.00 -7.69
N SER A 84 -21.64 -12.25 -7.76
CA SER A 84 -22.57 -12.05 -6.65
C SER A 84 -22.22 -12.85 -5.38
N PHE A 85 -21.31 -13.82 -5.49
CA PHE A 85 -20.81 -14.62 -4.37
C PHE A 85 -19.39 -14.20 -3.94
N GLY A 86 -18.89 -13.04 -4.39
CA GLY A 86 -17.58 -12.51 -4.02
C GLY A 86 -16.39 -13.20 -4.68
N LYS A 87 -16.61 -14.04 -5.69
CA LYS A 87 -15.50 -14.65 -6.45
C LYS A 87 -14.96 -13.66 -7.48
N SER A 88 -13.65 -13.45 -7.51
CA SER A 88 -13.02 -12.65 -8.57
C SER A 88 -13.19 -13.36 -9.92
N LEU A 89 -13.92 -12.71 -10.84
CA LEU A 89 -14.23 -13.23 -12.16
C LEU A 89 -13.14 -12.87 -13.15
N THR A 90 -12.82 -11.58 -13.20
CA THR A 90 -11.95 -10.96 -14.20
C THR A 90 -11.19 -9.81 -13.57
N ILE A 91 -9.98 -9.61 -14.05
CA ILE A 91 -9.14 -8.48 -13.67
C ILE A 91 -8.86 -7.70 -14.94
N LYS A 92 -9.32 -6.46 -15.02
CA LYS A 92 -9.09 -5.61 -16.20
C LYS A 92 -7.95 -4.65 -15.97
N ASP A 93 -7.13 -4.44 -17.00
CA ASP A 93 -6.15 -3.35 -17.03
C ASP A 93 -6.82 -1.99 -17.34
N GLN A 94 -6.00 -0.95 -17.43
CA GLN A 94 -6.41 0.42 -17.78
C GLN A 94 -7.09 0.51 -19.16
N ASN A 95 -6.86 -0.47 -20.04
CA ASN A 95 -7.39 -0.56 -21.39
C ASN A 95 -8.60 -1.50 -21.49
N GLY A 96 -9.04 -2.09 -20.37
CA GLY A 96 -10.18 -2.99 -20.30
C GLY A 96 -9.88 -4.45 -20.67
N ASN A 97 -8.61 -4.82 -20.88
CA ASN A 97 -8.22 -6.18 -21.21
C ASN A 97 -8.15 -7.05 -19.96
N ASP A 98 -8.59 -8.31 -20.04
CA ASP A 98 -8.43 -9.26 -18.95
C ASP A 98 -6.96 -9.67 -18.82
N VAL A 99 -6.33 -9.34 -17.69
CA VAL A 99 -4.93 -9.69 -17.41
C VAL A 99 -4.79 -11.06 -16.74
N ARG A 100 -5.92 -11.73 -16.44
CA ARG A 100 -5.91 -13.08 -15.88
C ARG A 100 -5.70 -14.09 -17.01
N LYS A 101 -4.46 -14.60 -17.14
CA LYS A 101 -4.14 -15.75 -18.00
C LYS A 101 -4.36 -17.07 -17.28
#